data_AF-A0A2D6M9F8-F1
#
_entry.id   AF-A0A2D6M9F8-F1
#
_cell.length_a   1.000
_cell.length_b   1.000
_cell.length_c   1.000
_cell.angle_alpha   90.00
_cell.angle_beta   90.00
_cell.angle_gamma   90.00
#
_symmetry.space_group_name_H-M   'P 1'
#
loop_
_entity.id
_entity.type
_entity.pdbx_description
1 polymer ?
#
loop_
_entity_poly.entity_id
_entity_poly.type
_entity_poly.pdbx_seq_one_letter_code
_entity_poly.pdbx_strand_id
1 'polypeptide(L)'
;MDDEVVIVADSESKGYDFAKGVFDYILRKGGRDFHVNLFDIERRSFPDTEYALRIAENIRNKKCVLVHDPNKDASVWFTDLALTLDALKFSSPTGISVVMPYMRFSRQDRKDESRISLSAKVVADLVSRYGDRAMTVDLHASQVQGFFDISLDNLYSRPVVVDHLKKHHEDLLEDLVIVSPDVGGGARARSFQEALIKGGYDVGMGICDKKRDRKGKIVGMDVFGDVEGRNCLMMDDIISTGSTMLKAREILLGRGVKSVSAYGTHGFFLEGYNRFKDFDLVMVGDTIHTEPQDNLEVVSMKGLFGEAVYRNLTGQSLSSLFNQ
;
A
#
# COMPACT_ATOMS: atom_id res chain seq x y z
N MET A 1 27.92 -6.74 19.93
CA MET A 1 27.65 -7.59 18.76
C MET A 1 26.89 -6.70 17.81
N ASP A 2 27.51 -6.30 16.71
CA ASP A 2 26.78 -5.58 15.67
C ASP A 2 25.73 -6.55 15.14
N ASP A 3 24.46 -6.27 15.41
CA ASP A 3 23.36 -7.13 14.99
C ASP A 3 23.28 -7.09 13.45
N GLU A 4 23.76 -8.15 12.80
CA GLU A 4 23.66 -8.29 11.35
C GLU A 4 22.19 -8.31 10.93
N VAL A 5 21.83 -7.42 10.00
CA VAL A 5 20.48 -7.30 9.46
C VAL A 5 20.40 -8.03 8.12
N VAL A 6 19.34 -8.79 7.93
CA VAL A 6 19.06 -9.47 6.67
C VAL A 6 17.67 -9.09 6.19
N ILE A 7 17.59 -8.56 4.98
CA ILE A 7 16.34 -8.48 4.23
C ILE A 7 16.20 -9.77 3.43
N VAL A 8 15.05 -10.40 3.52
CA VAL A 8 14.72 -11.62 2.81
C VAL A 8 13.59 -11.32 1.83
N ALA A 9 13.79 -11.66 0.57
CA ALA A 9 12.79 -11.49 -0.48
C ALA A 9 12.98 -12.53 -1.58
N ASP A 10 11.93 -12.76 -2.37
CA ASP A 10 11.92 -13.71 -3.47
C ASP A 10 12.40 -13.02 -4.76
N SER A 11 13.59 -13.40 -5.24
CA SER A 11 14.26 -12.76 -6.39
C SER A 11 13.57 -13.00 -7.74
N GLU A 12 12.74 -14.04 -7.83
CA GLU A 12 11.97 -14.37 -9.03
C GLU A 12 10.60 -13.66 -9.05
N SER A 13 10.24 -12.96 -7.97
CA SER A 13 8.94 -12.32 -7.80
C SER A 13 8.90 -10.89 -8.35
N LYS A 14 7.69 -10.42 -8.71
CA LYS A 14 7.50 -9.01 -9.11
C LYS A 14 7.73 -8.02 -7.96
N GLY A 15 7.68 -8.49 -6.72
CA GLY A 15 7.96 -7.69 -5.53
C GLY A 15 9.45 -7.49 -5.23
N TYR A 16 10.36 -8.17 -5.94
CA TYR A 16 11.80 -8.11 -5.62
C TYR A 16 12.39 -6.71 -5.78
N ASP A 17 11.99 -5.96 -6.81
CA ASP A 17 12.46 -4.58 -7.02
C ASP A 17 12.05 -3.64 -5.88
N PHE A 18 10.87 -3.88 -5.27
CA PHE A 18 10.46 -3.18 -4.05
C PHE A 18 11.40 -3.51 -2.88
N ALA A 19 11.67 -4.80 -2.65
CA ALA A 19 12.57 -5.25 -1.59
C ALA A 19 13.99 -4.70 -1.76
N LYS A 20 14.50 -4.71 -2.99
CA LYS A 20 15.79 -4.12 -3.35
C LYS A 20 15.81 -2.61 -3.08
N GLY A 21 14.72 -1.90 -3.38
CA GLY A 21 14.60 -0.48 -3.05
C GLY A 21 14.67 -0.18 -1.55
N VAL A 22 14.03 -1.01 -0.72
CA VAL A 22 14.13 -0.94 0.75
C VAL A 22 15.56 -1.23 1.20
N PHE A 23 16.20 -2.26 0.64
CA PHE A 23 17.61 -2.59 0.89
C PHE A 23 18.55 -1.44 0.55
N ASP A 24 18.47 -0.90 -0.66
CA ASP A 24 19.32 0.18 -1.16
C ASP A 24 19.16 1.46 -0.31
N TYR A 25 17.94 1.75 0.15
CA TYR A 25 17.68 2.86 1.06
C TYR A 25 18.44 2.69 2.38
N ILE A 26 18.30 1.51 3.00
CA ILE A 26 18.93 1.20 4.30
C ILE A 26 20.44 1.20 4.17
N LEU A 27 20.99 0.60 3.10
CA LEU A 27 22.42 0.59 2.83
C LEU A 27 22.99 2.01 2.72
N ARG A 28 22.30 2.90 1.99
CA ARG A 28 22.71 4.31 1.85
C ARG A 28 22.60 5.07 3.17
N LYS A 29 21.53 4.84 3.93
CA LYS A 29 21.26 5.58 5.17
C LYS A 29 22.14 5.12 6.34
N GLY A 30 22.33 3.82 6.49
CA GLY A 30 23.08 3.22 7.59
C GLY A 30 24.60 3.44 7.49
N GLY A 31 25.13 3.67 6.28
CA GLY A 31 26.56 3.91 6.08
C GLY A 31 27.41 2.66 6.33
N ARG A 32 28.70 2.85 6.65
CA ARG A 32 29.67 1.74 6.74
C ARG A 32 29.48 0.85 7.96
N ASP A 33 28.85 1.38 9.00
CA ASP A 33 28.70 0.71 10.31
C ASP A 33 27.39 -0.08 10.41
N PHE A 34 26.55 -0.05 9.37
CA PHE A 34 25.28 -0.78 9.33
C PHE A 34 25.37 -1.96 8.34
N HIS A 35 25.58 -3.16 8.87
CA HIS A 35 25.69 -4.38 8.07
C HIS A 35 24.29 -4.90 7.71
N VAL A 36 23.89 -4.67 6.46
CA VAL A 36 22.66 -5.18 5.87
C VAL A 36 22.96 -6.04 4.65
N ASN A 37 22.31 -7.19 4.54
CA ASN A 37 22.36 -8.07 3.38
C ASN A 37 20.96 -8.30 2.79
N LEU A 38 20.89 -8.61 1.50
CA LEU A 38 19.67 -9.04 0.81
C LEU A 38 19.82 -10.51 0.43
N PHE A 39 19.01 -11.37 1.03
CA PHE A 39 19.02 -12.82 0.80
C PHE A 39 17.78 -13.26 0.05
N ASP A 40 17.98 -14.28 -0.79
CA ASP A 40 16.94 -14.84 -1.63
C ASP A 40 16.12 -15.93 -0.91
N ILE A 41 14.91 -16.17 -1.42
CA ILE A 41 14.08 -17.32 -1.12
C ILE A 41 14.15 -18.26 -2.32
N GLU A 42 14.88 -19.35 -2.19
CA GLU A 42 14.93 -20.37 -3.23
C GLU A 42 13.66 -21.20 -3.23
N ARG A 43 13.17 -21.52 -4.43
CA ARG A 43 11.95 -22.32 -4.63
C ARG A 43 12.23 -23.55 -5.47
N ARG A 44 11.53 -24.62 -5.14
CA ARG A 44 11.48 -25.82 -5.98
C ARG A 44 10.05 -26.33 -6.06
N SER A 45 9.44 -26.17 -7.24
CA SER A 45 8.09 -26.64 -7.52
C SER A 45 8.04 -28.16 -7.71
N PHE A 46 6.94 -28.76 -7.27
CA PHE A 46 6.58 -30.15 -7.52
C PHE A 46 5.52 -30.24 -8.63
N PRO A 47 5.35 -31.40 -9.29
CA PRO A 47 4.41 -31.55 -10.41
C PRO A 47 2.93 -31.31 -10.08
N ASP A 48 2.55 -31.42 -8.81
CA ASP A 48 1.19 -31.25 -8.28
C ASP A 48 0.89 -29.82 -7.81
N THR A 49 1.75 -28.85 -8.17
CA THR A 49 1.66 -27.40 -7.85
C THR A 49 2.08 -27.01 -6.43
N GLU A 50 2.46 -27.98 -5.58
CA GLU A 50 3.16 -27.66 -4.33
C GLU A 50 4.57 -27.13 -4.61
N TYR A 51 5.19 -26.51 -3.61
CA TYR A 51 6.60 -26.12 -3.68
C TYR A 51 7.28 -26.23 -2.32
N ALA A 52 8.56 -26.57 -2.36
CA ALA A 52 9.46 -26.38 -1.24
C ALA A 52 10.12 -25.00 -1.35
N LEU A 53 10.31 -24.33 -0.22
CA LEU A 53 11.08 -23.09 -0.15
C LEU A 53 12.21 -23.20 0.86
N ARG A 54 13.29 -22.46 0.60
CA ARG A 54 14.48 -22.40 1.45
C ARG A 54 15.02 -20.98 1.49
N ILE A 55 15.36 -20.49 2.69
CA ILE A 55 16.13 -19.25 2.82
C ILE A 55 17.56 -19.56 2.38
N ALA A 56 18.07 -18.86 1.37
CA ALA A 56 19.31 -19.22 0.69
C ALA A 56 20.53 -19.29 1.63
N GLU A 57 20.53 -18.41 2.63
CA GLU A 57 21.68 -18.14 3.50
C GLU A 57 21.33 -18.30 4.99
N ASN A 58 22.36 -18.44 5.83
CA ASN A 58 22.19 -18.59 7.27
C ASN A 58 21.71 -17.28 7.92
N ILE A 59 20.58 -17.35 8.62
CA ILE A 59 19.97 -16.23 9.36
C ILE A 59 19.99 -16.39 10.89
N ARG A 60 20.68 -17.41 11.40
CA ARG A 60 20.76 -17.68 12.84
C ARG A 60 21.37 -16.47 13.56
N ASN A 61 20.70 -16.04 14.63
CA ASN A 61 21.07 -14.88 15.44
C ASN A 61 21.10 -13.54 14.68
N LYS A 62 20.45 -13.44 13.50
CA LYS A 62 20.34 -12.20 12.72
C LYS A 62 18.96 -11.57 12.88
N LYS A 63 18.87 -10.25 12.69
CA LYS A 63 17.58 -9.54 12.60
C LYS A 63 17.06 -9.68 11.17
N CYS A 64 15.89 -10.29 11.01
CA CYS A 64 15.32 -10.56 9.70
C CYS A 64 14.18 -9.61 9.37
N VAL A 65 14.18 -9.10 8.14
CA VAL A 65 13.10 -8.32 7.55
C VAL A 65 12.60 -9.08 6.32
N LEU A 66 11.41 -9.67 6.40
CA LEU A 66 10.77 -10.27 5.24
C LEU A 66 10.05 -9.17 4.45
N VAL A 67 10.40 -8.97 3.18
CA VAL A 67 9.59 -8.14 2.26
C VAL A 67 8.78 -9.09 1.38
N HIS A 68 7.50 -9.22 1.71
CA HIS A 68 6.61 -10.19 1.08
C HIS A 68 5.97 -9.64 -0.19
N ASP A 69 6.05 -10.39 -1.31
CA ASP A 69 5.56 -9.95 -2.61
C ASP A 69 4.03 -9.92 -2.67
N PRO A 70 3.38 -8.74 -2.77
CA PRO A 70 1.93 -8.64 -2.84
C PRO A 70 1.36 -8.96 -4.23
N ASN A 71 2.19 -9.13 -5.26
CA ASN A 71 1.76 -9.35 -6.64
C ASN A 71 1.25 -10.78 -6.92
N LYS A 72 1.56 -11.73 -6.03
CA LYS A 72 1.10 -13.12 -6.12
C LYS A 72 -0.41 -13.23 -6.01
N ASP A 73 -1.01 -14.21 -6.68
CA ASP A 73 -2.44 -14.51 -6.51
C ASP A 73 -2.78 -14.75 -5.03
N ALA A 74 -4.00 -14.39 -4.61
CA ALA A 74 -4.32 -14.28 -3.19
C ALA A 74 -4.10 -15.58 -2.39
N SER A 75 -4.38 -16.75 -2.99
CA SER A 75 -4.11 -18.05 -2.38
C SER A 75 -2.62 -18.34 -2.29
N VAL A 76 -1.87 -18.13 -3.38
CA VAL A 76 -0.41 -18.31 -3.43
C VAL A 76 0.27 -17.38 -2.45
N TRP A 77 -0.15 -16.12 -2.39
CA TRP A 77 0.36 -15.11 -1.45
C TRP A 77 0.23 -15.56 0.01
N PHE A 78 -0.93 -16.13 0.38
CA PHE A 78 -1.19 -16.57 1.75
C PHE A 78 -0.36 -17.81 2.09
N THR A 79 -0.37 -18.83 1.21
CA THR A 79 0.43 -20.05 1.40
C THR A 79 1.92 -19.71 1.47
N ASP A 80 2.38 -18.80 0.61
CA ASP A 80 3.76 -18.36 0.57
C ASP A 80 4.17 -17.63 1.84
N LEU A 81 3.34 -16.68 2.31
CA LEU A 81 3.58 -15.99 3.57
C LEU A 81 3.71 -16.99 4.72
N ALA A 82 2.80 -17.96 4.81
CA ALA A 82 2.80 -18.95 5.88
C ALA A 82 4.08 -19.80 5.88
N LEU A 83 4.44 -20.36 4.73
CA LEU A 83 5.62 -21.23 4.59
C LEU A 83 6.93 -20.44 4.79
N THR A 84 7.01 -19.20 4.30
CA THR A 84 8.21 -18.36 4.49
C THR A 84 8.38 -17.97 5.95
N LEU A 85 7.31 -17.57 6.64
CA LEU A 85 7.37 -17.23 8.06
C LEU A 85 7.77 -18.43 8.93
N ASP A 86 7.27 -19.63 8.60
CA ASP A 86 7.67 -20.88 9.25
C ASP A 86 9.18 -21.14 9.08
N ALA A 87 9.66 -21.11 7.83
CA ALA A 87 11.08 -21.32 7.51
C ALA A 87 11.99 -20.28 8.19
N LEU A 88 11.58 -19.01 8.23
CA LEU A 88 12.30 -17.97 8.96
C LEU A 88 12.35 -18.27 10.45
N LYS A 89 11.20 -18.55 11.10
CA LYS A 89 11.13 -18.78 12.55
C LYS A 89 11.99 -19.95 12.99
N PHE A 90 11.95 -21.04 12.26
CA PHE A 90 12.71 -22.25 12.60
C PHE A 90 14.20 -22.19 12.21
N SER A 91 14.61 -21.16 11.46
CA SER A 91 16.03 -20.86 11.20
C SER A 91 16.71 -20.04 12.31
N SER A 92 16.01 -19.80 13.43
CA SER A 92 16.55 -19.19 14.66
C SER A 92 17.08 -17.74 14.53
N PRO A 93 16.38 -16.80 13.89
CA PRO A 93 16.74 -15.38 13.91
C PRO A 93 16.53 -14.79 15.31
N THR A 94 17.10 -13.60 15.56
CA THR A 94 16.82 -12.84 16.79
C THR A 94 15.45 -12.16 16.77
N GLY A 95 14.92 -11.88 15.57
CA GLY A 95 13.58 -11.36 15.37
C GLY A 95 13.20 -11.28 13.88
N ILE A 96 11.90 -11.24 13.60
CA ILE A 96 11.32 -11.21 12.27
C ILE A 96 10.37 -10.00 12.16
N SER A 97 10.73 -9.03 11.33
CA SER A 97 9.85 -7.94 10.90
C SER A 97 9.23 -8.27 9.55
N VAL A 98 7.91 -8.27 9.46
CA VAL A 98 7.18 -8.63 8.25
C VAL A 98 6.70 -7.38 7.52
N VAL A 99 7.27 -7.09 6.36
CA VAL A 99 6.90 -5.97 5.49
C VAL A 99 5.95 -6.49 4.40
N MET A 100 4.71 -5.99 4.43
CA MET A 100 3.67 -6.27 3.43
C MET A 100 3.29 -4.94 2.76
N PRO A 101 3.91 -4.57 1.63
CA PRO A 101 3.60 -3.30 0.94
C PRO A 101 2.11 -3.15 0.62
N TYR A 102 1.45 -4.27 0.35
CA TYR A 102 0.00 -4.37 0.41
C TYR A 102 -0.38 -5.62 1.21
N MET A 103 -1.12 -5.44 2.30
CA MET A 103 -1.69 -6.57 3.06
C MET A 103 -2.93 -7.10 2.32
N ARG A 104 -2.80 -8.25 1.65
CA ARG A 104 -3.95 -8.94 1.06
C ARG A 104 -4.97 -9.32 2.14
N PHE A 105 -6.22 -9.46 1.72
CA PHE A 105 -7.38 -9.73 2.59
C PHE A 105 -7.77 -8.61 3.58
N SER A 106 -7.10 -7.45 3.54
CA SER A 106 -7.40 -6.29 4.39
C SER A 106 -8.82 -5.73 4.22
N ARG A 107 -9.48 -5.99 3.08
CA ARG A 107 -10.88 -5.59 2.82
C ARG A 107 -11.93 -6.47 3.50
N GLN A 108 -11.54 -7.59 4.09
CA GLN A 108 -12.43 -8.50 4.84
C GLN A 108 -12.16 -8.34 6.34
N ASP A 109 -12.49 -7.16 6.84
CA ASP A 109 -12.13 -6.59 8.14
C ASP A 109 -13.28 -6.55 9.15
N ARG A 110 -14.48 -6.97 8.76
CA ARG A 110 -15.66 -7.03 9.64
C ARG A 110 -16.57 -8.20 9.28
N LYS A 111 -17.41 -8.59 10.25
CA LYS A 111 -18.52 -9.52 10.01
C LYS A 111 -19.78 -8.72 9.65
N ASP A 112 -19.93 -8.39 8.38
CA ASP A 112 -21.14 -7.76 7.84
C ASP A 112 -22.28 -8.77 7.58
N GLU A 113 -21.93 -10.04 7.40
CA GLU A 113 -22.88 -11.15 7.26
C GLU A 113 -22.61 -12.31 8.24
N SER A 114 -23.61 -13.16 8.44
CA SER A 114 -23.48 -14.35 9.28
C SER A 114 -22.67 -15.44 8.57
N ARG A 115 -21.78 -16.11 9.33
CA ARG A 115 -20.96 -17.26 8.87
C ARG A 115 -19.92 -16.94 7.79
N ILE A 116 -19.39 -15.72 7.77
CA ILE A 116 -18.25 -15.34 6.92
C ILE A 116 -16.90 -15.45 7.67
N SER A 117 -15.82 -15.53 6.90
CA SER A 117 -14.44 -15.42 7.41
C SER A 117 -14.08 -13.96 7.67
N LEU A 118 -13.38 -13.71 8.79
CA LEU A 118 -12.71 -12.44 9.05
C LEU A 118 -11.26 -12.55 8.54
N SER A 119 -11.06 -12.55 7.23
CA SER A 119 -9.79 -12.97 6.62
C SER A 119 -8.62 -12.04 6.99
N ALA A 120 -8.85 -10.74 7.22
CA ALA A 120 -7.83 -9.84 7.73
C ALA A 120 -7.30 -10.30 9.12
N LYS A 121 -8.18 -10.81 9.99
CA LYS A 121 -7.79 -11.39 11.29
C LYS A 121 -7.01 -12.69 11.14
N VAL A 122 -7.37 -13.53 10.17
CA VAL A 122 -6.62 -14.77 9.88
C VAL A 122 -5.19 -14.46 9.45
N VAL A 123 -5.00 -13.45 8.60
CA VAL A 123 -3.64 -12.98 8.21
C VAL A 123 -2.91 -12.41 9.44
N ALA A 124 -3.59 -11.59 10.25
CA ALA A 124 -3.00 -11.04 11.47
C ALA A 124 -2.55 -12.14 12.45
N ASP A 125 -3.33 -13.20 12.61
CA ASP A 125 -3.01 -14.36 13.47
C ASP A 125 -1.80 -15.13 12.95
N LEU A 126 -1.75 -15.38 11.64
CA LEU A 126 -0.60 -16.02 10.99
C LEU A 126 0.68 -15.20 11.23
N VAL A 127 0.63 -13.90 10.96
CA VAL A 127 1.79 -13.02 11.10
C VAL A 127 2.20 -12.90 12.58
N SER A 128 1.24 -12.75 13.50
CA SER A 128 1.51 -12.66 14.94
C SER A 128 2.07 -13.96 15.53
N ARG A 129 1.79 -15.11 14.90
CA ARG A 129 2.31 -16.41 15.35
C ARG A 129 3.82 -16.55 15.16
N TYR A 130 4.36 -15.93 14.11
CA TYR A 130 5.74 -16.14 13.66
C TYR A 130 6.61 -14.87 13.73
N GLY A 131 6.03 -13.72 13.39
CA GLY A 131 6.70 -12.41 13.38
C GLY A 131 6.70 -11.73 14.74
N ASP A 132 7.61 -10.77 14.91
CA ASP A 132 7.73 -9.93 16.11
C ASP A 132 7.17 -8.52 15.86
N ARG A 133 7.20 -8.08 14.60
CA ARG A 133 6.58 -6.83 14.12
C ARG A 133 6.06 -7.01 12.70
N ALA A 134 5.10 -6.19 12.31
CA ALA A 134 4.62 -6.11 10.94
C ALA A 134 4.55 -4.65 10.46
N MET A 135 4.60 -4.45 9.15
CA MET A 135 4.50 -3.14 8.51
C MET A 135 3.72 -3.23 7.22
N THR A 136 2.86 -2.26 6.97
CA THR A 136 2.12 -2.11 5.72
C THR A 136 1.85 -0.62 5.45
N VAL A 137 1.20 -0.26 4.35
CA VAL A 137 0.82 1.12 4.07
C VAL A 137 -0.65 1.19 3.69
N ASP A 138 -1.33 2.23 4.17
CA ASP A 138 -2.74 2.55 3.87
C ASP A 138 -3.69 1.35 3.91
N LEU A 139 -3.75 0.67 5.06
CA LEU A 139 -4.80 -0.32 5.32
C LEU A 139 -6.19 0.18 4.91
N HIS A 140 -6.97 -0.72 4.32
CA HIS A 140 -8.35 -0.45 3.94
C HIS A 140 -9.17 0.11 5.12
N ALA A 141 -8.95 -0.45 6.31
CA ALA A 141 -9.53 0.00 7.56
C ALA A 141 -8.46 0.04 8.65
N SER A 142 -8.34 1.18 9.34
CA SER A 142 -7.32 1.38 10.37
C SER A 142 -7.50 0.45 11.58
N GLN A 143 -8.72 -0.05 11.81
CA GLN A 143 -9.08 -0.99 12.87
C GLN A 143 -8.37 -2.34 12.72
N VAL A 144 -7.92 -2.71 11.52
CA VAL A 144 -7.16 -3.94 11.28
C VAL A 144 -5.87 -3.99 12.11
N GLN A 145 -5.30 -2.85 12.50
CA GLN A 145 -4.18 -2.81 13.45
C GLN A 145 -4.50 -3.50 14.78
N GLY A 146 -5.75 -3.43 15.25
CA GLY A 146 -6.19 -4.10 16.48
C GLY A 146 -6.37 -5.61 16.36
N PHE A 147 -6.16 -6.20 15.18
CA PHE A 147 -6.22 -7.65 14.98
C PHE A 147 -4.89 -8.35 15.28
N PHE A 148 -3.78 -7.62 15.31
CA PHE A 148 -2.44 -8.17 15.53
C PHE A 148 -2.13 -8.20 17.02
N ASP A 149 -1.57 -9.32 17.50
CA ASP A 149 -1.03 -9.45 18.87
C ASP A 149 0.38 -8.86 18.98
N ILE A 150 0.98 -8.51 17.84
CA ILE A 150 2.27 -7.81 17.70
C ILE A 150 2.07 -6.38 17.21
N SER A 151 3.11 -5.54 17.26
CA SER A 151 3.04 -4.20 16.66
C SER A 151 2.88 -4.27 15.15
N LEU A 152 1.81 -3.66 14.61
CA LEU A 152 1.64 -3.37 13.19
C LEU A 152 1.86 -1.88 12.94
N ASP A 153 2.92 -1.55 12.21
CA ASP A 153 3.19 -0.20 11.74
C ASP A 153 2.43 0.04 10.42
N ASN A 154 1.25 0.66 10.49
CA ASN A 154 0.52 1.11 9.30
C ASN A 154 1.06 2.48 8.85
N LEU A 155 1.93 2.47 7.84
CA LEU A 155 2.44 3.66 7.20
C LEU A 155 1.32 4.38 6.40
N TYR A 156 1.58 5.63 6.03
CA TYR A 156 0.68 6.43 5.20
C TYR A 156 1.41 6.90 3.95
N SER A 157 0.83 6.71 2.77
CA SER A 157 1.42 7.23 1.52
C SER A 157 1.37 8.75 1.44
N ARG A 158 0.41 9.38 2.15
CA ARG A 158 0.12 10.81 2.08
C ARG A 158 1.35 11.72 2.03
N PRO A 159 2.34 11.64 2.94
CA PRO A 159 3.48 12.55 2.91
C PRO A 159 4.29 12.42 1.61
N VAL A 160 4.47 11.19 1.10
CA VAL A 160 5.21 10.92 -0.15
C VAL A 160 4.46 11.48 -1.35
N VAL A 161 3.15 11.27 -1.41
CA VAL A 161 2.31 11.71 -2.54
C VAL A 161 2.15 13.24 -2.54
N VAL A 162 1.99 13.85 -1.36
CA VAL A 162 1.93 15.31 -1.24
C VAL A 162 3.24 15.96 -1.68
N ASP A 163 4.39 15.40 -1.29
CA ASP A 163 5.70 15.87 -1.76
C ASP A 163 5.85 15.71 -3.28
N HIS A 164 5.43 14.56 -3.82
CA HIS A 164 5.43 14.29 -5.26
C HIS A 164 4.60 15.32 -6.04
N LEU A 165 3.37 15.58 -5.60
CA LEU A 165 2.48 16.57 -6.20
C LEU A 165 3.09 17.97 -6.19
N LYS A 166 3.64 18.42 -5.06
CA LYS A 166 4.28 19.75 -4.96
C LYS A 166 5.48 19.90 -5.88
N LYS A 167 6.23 18.82 -6.09
CA LYS A 167 7.46 18.84 -6.88
C LYS A 167 7.22 18.72 -8.38
N HIS A 168 6.17 18.01 -8.78
CA HIS A 168 5.97 17.60 -10.17
C HIS A 168 4.67 18.10 -10.81
N HIS A 169 3.67 18.50 -10.02
CA HIS A 169 2.31 18.83 -10.47
C HIS A 169 1.76 20.06 -9.73
N GLU A 170 2.57 21.11 -9.58
CA GLU A 170 2.17 22.33 -8.86
C GLU A 170 0.98 23.03 -9.54
N ASP A 171 0.86 22.92 -10.86
CA ASP A 171 -0.27 23.41 -11.67
C ASP A 171 -1.59 22.69 -11.36
N LEU A 172 -1.53 21.39 -11.02
CA LEU A 172 -2.70 20.64 -10.56
C LEU A 172 -3.18 21.15 -9.19
N LEU A 173 -2.26 21.67 -8.36
CA LEU A 173 -2.57 22.17 -7.03
C LEU A 173 -3.29 23.53 -7.06
N GLU A 174 -3.23 24.26 -8.17
CA GLU A 174 -4.05 25.46 -8.39
C GLU A 174 -5.53 25.07 -8.50
N ASP A 175 -6.39 25.70 -7.70
CA ASP A 175 -7.84 25.46 -7.65
C ASP A 175 -8.24 23.99 -7.39
N LEU A 176 -7.43 23.23 -6.66
CA LEU A 176 -7.63 21.79 -6.44
C LEU A 176 -8.84 21.47 -5.54
N VAL A 177 -9.55 20.41 -5.87
CA VAL A 177 -10.48 19.70 -5.00
C VAL A 177 -10.03 18.26 -4.82
N ILE A 178 -9.79 17.85 -3.58
CA ILE A 178 -9.59 16.44 -3.25
C ILE A 178 -10.96 15.76 -3.18
N VAL A 179 -11.16 14.71 -3.96
CA VAL A 179 -12.45 14.01 -4.05
C VAL A 179 -12.32 12.60 -3.48
N SER A 180 -13.23 12.22 -2.60
CA SER A 180 -13.41 10.81 -2.25
C SER A 180 -14.40 10.15 -3.20
N PRO A 181 -14.03 9.04 -3.88
CA PRO A 181 -14.87 8.41 -4.89
C PRO A 181 -16.03 7.60 -4.28
N ASP A 182 -16.02 7.38 -2.97
CA ASP A 182 -17.20 7.03 -2.18
C ASP A 182 -17.13 7.56 -0.74
N VAL A 183 -18.21 7.40 0.03
CA VAL A 183 -18.29 7.90 1.42
C VAL A 183 -17.24 7.25 2.34
N GLY A 184 -16.85 6.00 2.07
CA GLY A 184 -15.92 5.25 2.93
C GLY A 184 -14.51 5.83 2.92
N GLY A 185 -14.06 6.34 1.78
CA GLY A 185 -12.75 6.99 1.64
C GLY A 185 -12.69 8.43 2.16
N GLY A 186 -13.79 9.00 2.67
CA GLY A 186 -13.89 10.42 2.99
C GLY A 186 -12.86 10.91 4.02
N ALA A 187 -12.56 10.10 5.05
CA ALA A 187 -11.54 10.42 6.04
C ALA A 187 -10.13 10.46 5.44
N ARG A 188 -9.81 9.57 4.50
CA ARG A 188 -8.53 9.53 3.79
C ARG A 188 -8.35 10.78 2.93
N ALA A 189 -9.35 11.07 2.09
CA ALA A 189 -9.39 12.24 1.24
C ALA A 189 -9.25 13.55 2.05
N ARG A 190 -9.94 13.67 3.18
CA ARG A 190 -9.78 14.80 4.11
C ARG A 190 -8.36 14.92 4.63
N SER A 191 -7.74 13.81 5.02
CA SER A 191 -6.37 13.83 5.54
C SER A 191 -5.35 14.33 4.49
N PHE A 192 -5.54 14.00 3.20
CA PHE A 192 -4.75 14.57 2.10
C PHE A 192 -5.00 16.07 1.91
N GLN A 193 -6.28 16.49 1.94
CA GLN A 193 -6.66 17.89 1.88
C GLN A 193 -5.97 18.72 2.98
N GLU A 194 -6.03 18.26 4.23
CA GLU A 194 -5.41 18.94 5.38
C GLU A 194 -3.90 19.08 5.23
N ALA A 195 -3.21 18.05 4.70
CA ALA A 195 -1.77 18.10 4.45
C ALA A 195 -1.39 19.12 3.36
N LEU A 196 -2.21 19.25 2.31
CA LEU A 196 -2.01 20.27 1.27
C LEU A 196 -2.31 21.68 1.79
N ILE A 197 -3.37 21.86 2.57
CA ILE A 197 -3.69 23.15 3.22
C ILE A 197 -2.55 23.59 4.14
N LYS A 198 -2.01 22.67 4.97
CA LYS A 198 -0.82 22.94 5.79
C LYS A 198 0.40 23.34 4.96
N GLY A 199 0.47 22.84 3.73
CA GLY A 199 1.47 23.22 2.74
C GLY A 199 1.27 24.58 2.08
N GLY A 200 0.19 25.30 2.38
CA GLY A 200 -0.10 26.64 1.85
C GLY A 200 -1.04 26.68 0.64
N TYR A 201 -1.66 25.56 0.26
CA TYR A 201 -2.54 25.48 -0.90
C TYR A 201 -4.02 25.68 -0.51
N ASP A 202 -4.80 26.34 -1.36
CA ASP A 202 -6.26 26.41 -1.21
C ASP A 202 -6.92 25.18 -1.84
N VAL A 203 -7.35 24.24 -1.00
CA VAL A 203 -7.82 22.92 -1.45
C VAL A 203 -9.24 22.66 -0.96
N GLY A 204 -10.16 22.43 -1.91
CA GLY A 204 -11.52 22.01 -1.63
C GLY A 204 -11.63 20.53 -1.28
N MET A 205 -12.82 20.12 -0.80
CA MET A 205 -13.17 18.73 -0.54
C MET A 205 -14.43 18.33 -1.29
N GLY A 206 -14.38 17.18 -1.96
CA GLY A 206 -15.51 16.54 -2.60
C GLY A 206 -15.76 15.13 -2.09
N ILE A 207 -17.01 14.69 -2.07
CA ILE A 207 -17.38 13.30 -1.76
C ILE A 207 -18.45 12.83 -2.74
N CYS A 208 -18.17 11.71 -3.40
CA CYS A 208 -19.16 10.98 -4.18
C CYS A 208 -19.96 10.05 -3.26
N ASP A 209 -21.28 10.05 -3.35
CA ASP A 209 -22.15 9.10 -2.65
C ASP A 209 -22.93 8.25 -3.64
N LYS A 210 -22.79 6.93 -3.53
CA LYS A 210 -23.43 5.95 -4.43
C LYS A 210 -24.86 5.74 -3.99
N LYS A 211 -25.82 6.15 -4.82
CA LYS A 211 -27.22 5.71 -4.66
C LYS A 211 -27.34 4.28 -5.12
N ARG A 212 -27.73 3.39 -4.19
CA ARG A 212 -28.03 1.99 -4.49
C ARG A 212 -29.53 1.76 -4.47
N ASP A 213 -30.04 0.93 -5.39
CA ASP A 213 -31.40 0.42 -5.29
C ASP A 213 -31.55 -0.59 -4.15
N ARG A 214 -32.78 -1.05 -3.91
CA ARG A 214 -33.10 -2.07 -2.88
C ARG A 214 -32.39 -3.41 -3.12
N LYS A 215 -31.84 -3.65 -4.32
CA LYS A 215 -31.10 -4.87 -4.69
C LYS A 215 -29.59 -4.66 -4.66
N GLY A 216 -29.12 -3.50 -4.18
CA GLY A 216 -27.70 -3.16 -4.03
C GLY A 216 -27.02 -2.68 -5.32
N LYS A 217 -27.74 -2.52 -6.44
CA LYS A 217 -27.18 -2.00 -7.68
C LYS A 217 -27.04 -0.49 -7.61
N ILE A 218 -25.92 0.05 -8.08
CA ILE A 218 -25.72 1.49 -8.17
C ILE A 218 -26.66 2.04 -9.25
N VAL A 219 -27.60 2.88 -8.84
CA VAL A 219 -28.59 3.55 -9.73
C VAL A 219 -28.27 5.01 -9.99
N GLY A 220 -27.35 5.59 -9.22
CA GLY A 220 -26.88 6.95 -9.39
C GLY A 220 -25.74 7.25 -8.44
N MET A 221 -25.15 8.43 -8.55
CA MET A 221 -24.18 8.93 -7.59
C MET A 221 -24.30 10.45 -7.50
N ASP A 222 -24.32 10.96 -6.27
CA ASP A 222 -24.32 12.39 -5.99
C ASP A 222 -22.88 12.84 -5.71
N VAL A 223 -22.55 14.08 -6.04
CA VAL A 223 -21.28 14.72 -5.65
C VAL A 223 -21.59 15.86 -4.70
N PHE A 224 -21.02 15.81 -3.51
CA PHE A 224 -21.01 16.87 -2.51
C PHE A 224 -19.68 17.62 -2.58
N GLY A 225 -19.72 18.95 -2.42
CA GLY A 225 -18.55 19.83 -2.57
C GLY A 225 -18.65 20.72 -3.82
N ASP A 226 -17.92 21.84 -3.79
CA ASP A 226 -17.83 22.77 -4.91
C ASP A 226 -16.68 22.36 -5.83
N VAL A 227 -17.03 21.82 -7.00
CA VAL A 227 -16.12 21.20 -7.97
C VAL A 227 -16.11 21.90 -9.34
N GLU A 228 -17.09 22.77 -9.61
CA GLU A 228 -17.26 23.38 -10.93
C GLU A 228 -16.07 24.29 -11.28
N GLY A 229 -15.52 24.14 -12.48
CA GLY A 229 -14.34 24.89 -12.94
C GLY A 229 -13.01 24.53 -12.28
N ARG A 230 -12.99 23.51 -11.40
CA ARG A 230 -11.82 23.16 -10.57
C ARG A 230 -11.11 21.89 -11.03
N ASN A 231 -9.84 21.74 -10.64
CA ASN A 231 -9.09 20.50 -10.80
C ASN A 231 -9.57 19.48 -9.76
N CYS A 232 -9.95 18.27 -10.16
CA CYS A 232 -10.39 17.23 -9.22
C CYS A 232 -9.37 16.09 -9.14
N LEU A 233 -8.87 15.79 -7.95
CA LEU A 233 -8.01 14.63 -7.70
C LEU A 233 -8.74 13.63 -6.78
N MET A 234 -9.15 12.50 -7.36
CA MET A 234 -9.78 11.42 -6.61
C MET A 234 -8.76 10.62 -5.81
N MET A 235 -9.04 10.34 -4.54
CA MET A 235 -8.13 9.63 -3.63
C MET A 235 -8.79 8.36 -3.08
N ASP A 236 -8.12 7.21 -3.25
CA ASP A 236 -8.54 5.93 -2.65
C ASP A 236 -7.34 5.10 -2.17
N ASP A 237 -7.55 4.03 -1.40
CA ASP A 237 -6.47 3.10 -1.01
C ASP A 237 -6.10 2.21 -2.18
N ILE A 238 -7.10 1.80 -2.97
CA ILE A 238 -6.93 0.75 -3.98
C ILE A 238 -7.69 1.06 -5.25
N ILE A 239 -7.01 0.92 -6.39
CA ILE A 239 -7.65 0.87 -7.71
C ILE A 239 -7.74 -0.60 -8.12
N SER A 240 -8.84 -1.27 -7.73
CA SER A 240 -9.10 -2.68 -8.06
C SER A 240 -9.60 -2.83 -9.50
N THR A 241 -10.91 -2.86 -9.73
CA THR A 241 -11.47 -2.81 -11.08
C THR A 241 -11.52 -1.39 -11.64
N GLY A 242 -11.56 -0.38 -10.77
CA GLY A 242 -11.64 1.03 -11.15
C GLY A 242 -13.05 1.56 -11.40
N SER A 243 -14.06 0.69 -11.38
CA SER A 243 -15.45 1.05 -11.75
C SER A 243 -16.03 2.20 -10.93
N THR A 244 -15.67 2.32 -9.66
CA THR A 244 -16.08 3.46 -8.82
C THR A 244 -15.51 4.78 -9.34
N MET A 245 -14.19 4.84 -9.54
CA MET A 245 -13.51 6.06 -9.99
C MET A 245 -13.94 6.47 -11.40
N LEU A 246 -14.12 5.51 -12.29
CA LEU A 246 -14.62 5.76 -13.64
C LEU A 246 -16.00 6.40 -13.60
N LYS A 247 -16.91 5.89 -12.75
CA LYS A 247 -18.24 6.46 -12.62
C LYS A 247 -18.22 7.85 -11.98
N ALA A 248 -17.37 8.05 -10.96
CA ALA A 248 -17.16 9.35 -10.35
C ALA A 248 -16.62 10.38 -11.37
N ARG A 249 -15.65 9.98 -12.22
CA ARG A 249 -15.13 10.82 -13.32
C ARG A 249 -16.24 11.28 -14.26
N GLU A 250 -17.10 10.38 -14.73
CA GLU A 250 -18.23 10.76 -15.62
C GLU A 250 -19.11 11.84 -14.99
N ILE A 251 -19.39 11.72 -13.69
CA ILE A 251 -20.26 12.67 -12.97
C ILE A 251 -19.56 13.99 -12.72
N LEU A 252 -18.28 13.96 -12.35
CA LEU A 252 -17.45 15.15 -12.20
C LEU A 252 -17.38 15.94 -13.50
N LEU A 253 -17.15 15.29 -14.64
CA LEU A 253 -17.19 15.92 -15.96
C LEU A 253 -18.56 16.56 -16.25
N GLY A 254 -19.65 15.87 -15.90
CA GLY A 254 -21.00 16.43 -16.02
C GLY A 254 -21.29 17.63 -15.10
N ARG A 255 -20.44 17.87 -14.09
CA ARG A 255 -20.48 19.03 -13.18
C ARG A 255 -19.56 20.18 -13.63
N GLY A 256 -18.91 20.08 -14.78
CA GLY A 256 -18.10 21.16 -15.35
C GLY A 256 -16.72 21.34 -14.68
N VAL A 257 -16.13 20.28 -14.14
CA VAL A 257 -14.74 20.30 -13.63
C VAL A 257 -13.73 20.62 -14.75
N LYS A 258 -12.58 21.18 -14.38
CA LYS A 258 -11.48 21.51 -15.32
C LYS A 258 -10.70 20.27 -15.73
N SER A 259 -10.40 19.38 -14.79
CA SER A 259 -9.64 18.14 -14.99
C SER A 259 -10.06 17.09 -13.96
N VAL A 260 -9.83 15.81 -14.27
CA VAL A 260 -10.04 14.68 -13.36
C VAL A 260 -8.83 13.78 -13.35
N SER A 261 -8.14 13.79 -12.22
CA SER A 261 -7.01 12.93 -11.88
C SER A 261 -7.39 11.90 -10.82
N ALA A 262 -6.62 10.84 -10.68
CA ALA A 262 -6.84 9.79 -9.68
C ALA A 262 -5.54 9.37 -8.98
N TYR A 263 -5.63 9.07 -7.70
CA TYR A 263 -4.59 8.43 -6.91
C TYR A 263 -5.16 7.20 -6.20
N GLY A 264 -4.40 6.10 -6.25
CA GLY A 264 -4.62 4.95 -5.37
C GLY A 264 -3.32 4.35 -4.87
N THR A 265 -3.17 4.14 -3.57
CA THR A 265 -1.95 3.55 -3.01
C THR A 265 -1.58 2.21 -3.67
N HIS A 266 -2.59 1.38 -3.93
CA HIS A 266 -2.46 0.05 -4.50
C HIS A 266 -3.14 -0.05 -5.87
N GLY A 267 -2.36 -0.05 -6.96
CA GLY A 267 -2.87 -0.14 -8.34
C GLY A 267 -2.98 -1.57 -8.86
N PHE A 268 -4.18 -2.17 -8.86
CA PHE A 268 -4.40 -3.51 -9.41
C PHE A 268 -4.90 -3.53 -10.85
N PHE A 269 -5.75 -2.58 -11.23
CA PHE A 269 -6.30 -2.44 -12.58
C PHE A 269 -6.83 -3.76 -13.20
N LEU A 270 -7.61 -4.54 -12.44
CA LEU A 270 -8.05 -5.91 -12.79
C LEU A 270 -8.85 -6.02 -14.09
N GLU A 271 -9.49 -4.93 -14.54
CA GLU A 271 -10.24 -4.87 -15.80
C GLU A 271 -9.47 -4.13 -16.91
N GLY A 272 -8.15 -3.97 -16.75
CA GLY A 272 -7.24 -3.35 -17.69
C GLY A 272 -7.07 -1.84 -17.50
N TYR A 273 -5.82 -1.38 -17.60
CA TYR A 273 -5.49 0.05 -17.45
C TYR A 273 -6.15 0.94 -18.52
N ASN A 274 -6.40 0.42 -19.73
CA ASN A 274 -6.95 1.20 -20.85
C ASN A 274 -8.25 1.96 -20.52
N ARG A 275 -9.00 1.54 -19.50
CA ARG A 275 -10.19 2.24 -19.02
C ARG A 275 -9.87 3.62 -18.41
N PHE A 276 -8.64 3.81 -17.94
CA PHE A 276 -8.14 5.01 -17.29
C PHE A 276 -7.41 5.98 -18.22
N LYS A 277 -7.29 5.68 -19.52
CA LYS A 277 -6.55 6.52 -20.48
C LYS A 277 -7.10 7.96 -20.62
N ASP A 278 -8.38 8.16 -20.30
CA ASP A 278 -9.04 9.47 -20.43
C ASP A 278 -8.96 10.30 -19.14
N PHE A 279 -8.26 9.82 -18.11
CA PHE A 279 -7.88 10.64 -16.96
C PHE A 279 -6.73 11.57 -17.33
N ASP A 280 -6.70 12.76 -16.75
CA ASP A 280 -5.61 13.72 -16.97
C ASP A 280 -4.30 13.20 -16.35
N LEU A 281 -4.38 12.62 -15.15
CA LEU A 281 -3.28 11.96 -14.47
C LEU A 281 -3.80 10.81 -13.60
N VAL A 282 -3.14 9.67 -13.65
CA VAL A 282 -3.33 8.58 -12.70
C VAL A 282 -2.02 8.37 -11.96
N MET A 283 -2.08 8.33 -10.64
CA MET A 283 -0.93 8.05 -9.79
C MET A 283 -1.20 6.79 -8.96
N VAL A 284 -0.20 5.93 -8.83
CA VAL A 284 -0.25 4.77 -7.92
C VAL A 284 1.04 4.62 -7.14
N GLY A 285 1.00 3.94 -5.99
CA GLY A 285 2.21 3.52 -5.31
C GLY A 285 2.86 2.31 -6.00
N ASP A 286 4.17 2.14 -5.86
CA ASP A 286 4.90 0.90 -6.24
C ASP A 286 4.64 -0.29 -5.29
N THR A 287 3.58 -0.23 -4.48
CA THR A 287 3.17 -1.30 -3.57
C THR A 287 2.62 -2.53 -4.29
N ILE A 288 2.10 -2.34 -5.51
CA ILE A 288 1.73 -3.38 -6.46
C ILE A 288 2.46 -3.03 -7.76
N HIS A 289 3.13 -4.01 -8.36
CA HIS A 289 3.84 -3.82 -9.61
C HIS A 289 2.86 -3.39 -10.70
N THR A 290 3.09 -2.21 -11.25
CA THR A 290 2.26 -1.62 -12.29
C THR A 290 3.15 -1.18 -13.44
N GLU A 291 2.82 -1.61 -14.65
CA GLU A 291 3.57 -1.21 -15.85
C GLU A 291 3.33 0.27 -16.17
N PRO A 292 4.36 1.03 -16.58
CA PRO A 292 4.21 2.43 -17.00
C PRO A 292 3.19 2.60 -18.12
N GLN A 293 2.48 3.72 -18.14
CA GLN A 293 1.50 4.12 -19.16
C GLN A 293 1.60 5.63 -19.39
N ASP A 294 1.10 6.13 -20.52
CA ASP A 294 1.29 7.54 -20.92
C ASP A 294 0.78 8.55 -19.87
N ASN A 295 -0.35 8.26 -19.23
CA ASN A 295 -0.95 9.10 -18.18
C ASN A 295 -0.85 8.47 -16.77
N LEU A 296 0.03 7.47 -16.58
CA LEU A 296 0.25 6.81 -15.30
C LEU A 296 1.62 7.15 -14.71
N GLU A 297 1.62 7.65 -13.49
CA GLU A 297 2.82 7.82 -12.69
C GLU A 297 2.87 6.84 -11.51
N VAL A 298 4.03 6.23 -11.30
CA VAL A 298 4.28 5.37 -10.14
C VAL A 298 5.09 6.15 -9.11
N VAL A 299 4.46 6.45 -7.98
CA VAL A 299 5.05 7.16 -6.84
C VAL A 299 5.73 6.15 -5.93
N SER A 300 7.05 6.25 -5.78
CA SER A 300 7.81 5.23 -5.05
C SER A 300 7.65 5.31 -3.53
N MET A 301 7.20 4.21 -2.93
CA MET A 301 7.08 3.99 -1.48
C MET A 301 8.32 3.30 -0.89
N LYS A 302 9.28 2.86 -1.73
CA LYS A 302 10.54 2.22 -1.29
C LYS A 302 11.27 3.03 -0.23
N GLY A 303 11.35 4.35 -0.40
CA GLY A 303 12.00 5.25 0.56
C GLY A 303 11.26 5.34 1.90
N LEU A 304 9.94 5.35 1.88
CA LEU A 304 9.10 5.36 3.07
C LEU A 304 9.28 4.07 3.88
N PHE A 305 9.25 2.91 3.22
CA PHE A 305 9.48 1.62 3.88
C PHE A 305 10.94 1.45 4.32
N GLY A 306 11.92 1.82 3.50
CA GLY A 306 13.34 1.80 3.87
C GLY A 306 13.62 2.61 5.13
N GLU A 307 13.01 3.79 5.23
CA GLU A 307 13.13 4.65 6.40
C GLU A 307 12.47 4.04 7.63
N ALA A 308 11.26 3.51 7.47
CA ALA A 308 10.53 2.91 8.57
C ALA A 308 11.22 1.64 9.10
N VAL A 309 11.73 0.79 8.21
CA VAL A 309 12.52 -0.39 8.58
C VAL A 309 13.81 0.03 9.28
N TYR A 310 14.55 1.02 8.75
CA TYR A 310 15.77 1.53 9.40
C TYR A 310 15.49 2.01 10.83
N ARG A 311 14.42 2.78 11.04
CA ARG A 311 14.03 3.28 12.36
C ARG A 311 13.66 2.16 13.32
N ASN A 312 12.90 1.17 12.85
CA ASN A 312 12.57 -0.01 13.66
C ASN A 312 13.81 -0.78 14.10
N LEU A 313 14.78 -0.98 13.20
CA LEU A 313 16.03 -1.69 13.49
C LEU A 313 16.94 -0.93 14.47
N THR A 314 16.86 0.41 14.47
CA THR A 314 17.69 1.31 15.29
C THR A 314 16.98 1.88 16.53
N GLY A 315 15.72 1.49 16.78
CA GLY A 315 14.93 1.96 17.92
C GLY A 315 14.49 3.42 17.85
N GLN A 316 14.43 4.00 16.65
CA GLN A 316 13.99 5.38 16.43
C GLN A 316 12.46 5.46 16.27
N SER A 317 11.86 6.61 16.61
CA SER A 317 10.42 6.81 16.48
C SER A 317 9.95 6.85 15.03
N LEU A 318 8.87 6.14 14.70
CA LEU A 318 8.19 6.27 13.41
C LEU A 318 7.25 7.49 13.31
N SER A 319 6.83 8.07 14.44
CA SER A 319 5.80 9.12 14.44
C SER A 319 6.17 10.36 13.64
N SER A 320 7.47 10.67 13.53
CA SER A 320 7.93 11.82 12.76
C SER A 320 7.82 11.63 11.25
N LEU A 321 7.56 10.41 10.76
CA LEU A 321 7.31 10.16 9.33
C LEU A 321 5.94 10.68 8.89
N PHE A 322 5.01 10.88 9.83
CA PHE A 322 3.63 11.20 9.54
C PHE A 322 3.26 12.66 9.84
N ASN A 323 4.13 13.38 10.55
CA ASN A 323 3.90 14.76 11.03
C ASN A 323 4.44 15.86 10.09
N GLN A 324 4.99 15.49 8.93
CA GLN A 324 5.48 16.44 7.93
C GLN A 324 4.32 17.02 7.13
#